data_AF-A0A497DS02-F1
#
_entry.id   AF-A0A497DS02-F1
#
_cell.length_a   1.000
_cell.length_b   1.000
_cell.length_c   1.000
_cell.angle_alpha   90.00
_cell.angle_beta   90.00
_cell.angle_gamma   90.00
#
_symmetry.space_group_name_H-M   'P 1'
#
loop_
_entity.id
_entity.type
_entity.pdbx_description
1 polymer ?
#
loop_
_entity_poly.entity_id
_entity_poly.type
_entity_poly.pdbx_seq_one_letter_code
_entity_poly.pdbx_strand_id
1 'polypeptide(L)'
;MKKPLKRRDFLGRTTLAALATASLGACTSRENPTKVAPASLPQEEEDKFSEELAKNRQMPRDLVMKMLDQKVDQYMQLSHHCAQSSFLALKDQFGLKGEQVIKALTPMPGIAERGETCGAVTGPLMAMGLIYGRDLHHLDDWDTYQESLVPTGHFCELFEKEFGTTLCHKVQEGKFGRCYRLTDPGELQKFQNAGATEKCSEVVRSAVHMAAEIILDYQGI
;
A
#
# COMPACT_ATOMS: atom_id res chain seq x y z
N MET A 1 -26.00 6.37 8.24
CA MET A 1 -25.50 6.90 6.94
C MET A 1 -24.22 7.68 7.19
N LYS A 2 -23.05 7.18 6.73
CA LYS A 2 -21.80 7.94 6.76
C LYS A 2 -21.75 8.84 5.51
N LYS A 3 -21.37 10.12 5.65
CA LYS A 3 -21.12 11.00 4.48
C LYS A 3 -19.81 10.58 3.80
N PRO A 4 -19.69 10.64 2.46
CA PRO A 4 -18.41 10.46 1.79
C PRO A 4 -17.46 11.61 2.13
N LEU A 5 -16.19 11.27 2.37
CA LEU A 5 -15.12 12.23 2.59
C LEU A 5 -14.76 12.89 1.24
N LYS A 6 -15.00 14.21 1.11
CA LYS A 6 -14.53 14.97 -0.05
C LYS A 6 -13.10 15.48 0.20
N ARG A 7 -12.14 14.98 -0.58
CA ARG A 7 -10.79 15.53 -0.63
C ARG A 7 -10.84 16.96 -1.20
N ARG A 8 -9.94 17.84 -0.74
CA ARG A 8 -9.94 19.27 -1.12
C ARG A 8 -9.28 19.44 -2.50
N ASP A 9 -9.95 20.16 -3.40
CA ASP A 9 -9.39 20.54 -4.70
C ASP A 9 -8.10 21.37 -4.51
N PHE A 10 -6.97 20.87 -5.02
CA PHE A 10 -5.68 21.57 -4.95
C PHE A 10 -5.27 22.21 -6.30
N LEU A 11 -6.04 22.02 -7.37
CA LEU A 11 -5.79 22.59 -8.69
C LEU A 11 -6.58 23.89 -8.88
N GLY A 12 -6.15 24.95 -8.18
CA GLY A 12 -6.90 26.20 -8.10
C GLY A 12 -6.07 27.44 -7.85
N ARG A 13 -4.97 27.67 -8.61
CA ARG A 13 -4.39 28.99 -8.97
C ARG A 13 -3.01 28.88 -9.62
N THR A 14 -2.95 29.07 -10.94
CA THR A 14 -1.98 29.95 -11.63
C THR A 14 -2.42 30.12 -13.09
N THR A 15 -2.89 31.31 -13.45
CA THR A 15 -3.23 31.69 -14.83
C THR A 15 -2.37 32.85 -15.30
N LEU A 16 -2.02 32.85 -16.59
CA LEU A 16 -1.21 33.84 -17.32
C LEU A 16 0.29 33.91 -16.93
N ALA A 17 1.22 34.21 -17.85
CA ALA A 17 1.07 34.86 -19.15
C ALA A 17 1.68 34.09 -20.35
N ALA A 18 1.36 34.55 -21.57
CA ALA A 18 1.70 33.94 -22.85
C ALA A 18 2.71 34.78 -23.67
N LEU A 19 2.93 34.36 -24.93
CA LEU A 19 3.71 34.97 -26.05
C LEU A 19 5.13 34.35 -26.25
N ALA A 20 5.57 33.98 -27.46
CA ALA A 20 4.88 33.91 -28.77
C ALA A 20 5.66 33.06 -29.81
N THR A 21 4.95 32.55 -30.84
CA THR A 21 5.42 32.22 -32.23
C THR A 21 6.59 31.23 -32.44
N ALA A 22 6.58 30.27 -33.37
CA ALA A 22 5.61 29.73 -34.36
C ALA A 22 6.11 28.30 -34.77
N SER A 23 5.70 27.57 -35.82
CA SER A 23 4.79 27.78 -36.96
C SER A 23 4.36 26.44 -37.60
N LEU A 24 3.16 26.38 -38.18
CA LEU A 24 2.73 25.55 -39.34
C LEU A 24 2.97 24.02 -39.35
N GLY A 25 1.87 23.27 -39.27
CA GLY A 25 1.75 21.87 -39.70
C GLY A 25 0.28 21.44 -39.65
N ALA A 26 -0.34 21.13 -40.79
CA ALA A 26 -1.80 21.03 -40.90
C ALA A 26 -2.35 19.59 -40.78
N CYS A 27 -3.42 19.48 -39.99
CA CYS A 27 -4.59 18.59 -40.15
C CYS A 27 -4.42 17.15 -40.67
N THR A 28 -4.73 16.18 -39.80
CA THR A 28 -5.76 15.15 -40.09
C THR A 28 -6.62 14.87 -38.85
N SER A 29 -7.92 14.68 -39.08
CA SER A 29 -8.95 14.01 -38.26
C SER A 29 -8.76 13.89 -36.72
N ARG A 30 -9.56 14.66 -35.97
CA ARG A 30 -9.99 14.27 -34.62
C ARG A 30 -11.00 13.12 -34.74
N GLU A 31 -10.61 11.92 -34.31
CA GLU A 31 -11.57 10.93 -33.86
C GLU A 31 -11.83 11.12 -32.36
N ASN A 32 -13.05 10.79 -31.90
CA ASN A 32 -13.40 10.87 -30.48
C ASN A 32 -12.52 9.87 -29.70
N PRO A 33 -11.93 10.25 -28.55
CA PRO A 33 -11.54 9.27 -27.56
C PRO A 33 -12.82 8.65 -27.00
N THR A 34 -13.24 7.52 -27.56
CA THR A 34 -14.14 6.59 -26.88
C THR A 34 -13.55 6.32 -25.50
N LYS A 35 -14.40 6.36 -24.46
CA LYS A 35 -14.04 5.86 -23.13
C LYS A 35 -13.38 4.48 -23.27
N VAL A 36 -12.07 4.42 -23.06
CA VAL A 36 -11.38 3.15 -22.83
C VAL A 36 -11.78 2.72 -21.42
N ALA A 37 -12.08 1.43 -21.25
CA ALA A 37 -12.39 0.88 -19.93
C ALA A 37 -11.16 1.01 -19.01
N PRO A 38 -11.33 1.12 -17.68
CA PRO A 38 -10.20 1.22 -16.75
C PRO A 38 -9.26 0.01 -16.89
N ALA A 39 -7.99 0.22 -16.55
CA ALA A 39 -6.92 -0.76 -16.73
C ALA A 39 -7.22 -2.09 -16.00
N SER A 40 -7.53 -3.13 -16.77
CA SER A 40 -7.64 -4.51 -16.28
C SER A 40 -6.26 -5.14 -16.11
N LEU A 41 -6.07 -5.92 -15.05
CA LEU A 41 -4.94 -6.83 -14.94
C LEU A 41 -4.90 -7.78 -16.15
N PRO A 42 -3.74 -8.37 -16.52
CA PRO A 42 -3.73 -9.45 -17.51
C PRO A 42 -4.71 -10.55 -17.07
N GLN A 43 -5.47 -11.11 -18.01
CA GLN A 43 -6.73 -11.81 -17.70
C GLN A 43 -6.56 -12.94 -16.65
N GLU A 44 -5.52 -13.78 -16.78
CA GLU A 44 -5.20 -14.85 -15.82
C GLU A 44 -4.79 -14.37 -14.39
N GLU A 45 -4.43 -13.10 -14.23
CA GLU A 45 -4.08 -12.50 -12.93
C GLU A 45 -5.32 -11.89 -12.26
N GLU A 46 -6.19 -11.27 -13.05
CA GLU A 46 -7.51 -10.81 -12.60
C GLU A 46 -8.36 -11.98 -12.10
N ASP A 47 -8.34 -13.10 -12.82
CA ASP A 47 -9.03 -14.35 -12.46
C ASP A 47 -8.64 -14.83 -11.05
N LYS A 48 -7.34 -14.88 -10.73
CA LYS A 48 -6.86 -15.39 -9.45
C LYS A 48 -7.15 -14.46 -8.27
N PHE A 49 -6.95 -13.15 -8.44
CA PHE A 49 -7.30 -12.18 -7.40
C PHE A 49 -8.80 -12.21 -7.11
N SER A 50 -9.63 -12.24 -8.16
CA SER A 50 -11.08 -12.30 -8.05
C SER A 50 -11.56 -13.58 -7.37
N GLU A 51 -10.97 -14.73 -7.70
CA GLU A 51 -11.28 -16.02 -7.08
C GLU A 51 -10.96 -16.01 -5.58
N GLU A 52 -9.75 -15.59 -5.18
CA GLU A 52 -9.36 -15.54 -3.77
C GLU A 52 -10.16 -14.47 -3.00
N LEU A 53 -10.42 -13.30 -3.59
CA LEU A 53 -11.28 -12.28 -2.97
C LEU A 53 -12.71 -12.82 -2.74
N ALA A 54 -13.27 -13.56 -3.69
CA ALA A 54 -14.58 -14.19 -3.55
C ALA A 54 -14.60 -15.28 -2.47
N LYS A 55 -13.55 -16.11 -2.35
CA LYS A 55 -13.38 -17.08 -1.25
C LYS A 55 -13.30 -16.37 0.11
N ASN A 56 -12.47 -15.35 0.22
CA ASN A 56 -12.28 -14.60 1.46
C ASN A 56 -13.57 -13.91 1.94
N ARG A 57 -14.39 -13.38 1.02
CA ARG A 57 -15.69 -12.78 1.34
C ARG A 57 -16.74 -13.75 1.88
N GLN A 58 -16.60 -15.04 1.58
CA GLN A 58 -17.49 -16.10 2.09
C GLN A 58 -17.08 -16.59 3.48
N MET A 59 -15.84 -16.30 3.92
CA MET A 59 -15.35 -16.65 5.25
C MET A 59 -15.77 -15.61 6.30
N PRO A 60 -15.95 -16.01 7.57
CA PRO A 60 -16.05 -15.08 8.69
C PRO A 60 -14.84 -14.13 8.73
N ARG A 61 -15.06 -12.83 8.97
CA ARG A 61 -13.98 -11.82 8.94
C ARG A 61 -12.87 -12.11 9.95
N ASP A 62 -13.23 -12.57 11.14
CA ASP A 62 -12.30 -13.00 12.19
C ASP A 62 -11.42 -14.19 11.76
N LEU A 63 -11.96 -15.12 10.96
CA LEU A 63 -11.18 -16.22 10.37
C LEU A 63 -10.16 -15.69 9.36
N VAL A 64 -10.55 -14.76 8.48
CA VAL A 64 -9.61 -14.14 7.51
C VAL A 64 -8.48 -13.40 8.24
N MET A 65 -8.80 -12.62 9.28
CA MET A 65 -7.78 -11.91 10.07
C MET A 65 -6.84 -12.89 10.79
N LYS A 66 -7.36 -13.99 11.34
CA LYS A 66 -6.53 -15.04 11.94
C LYS A 66 -5.62 -15.76 10.93
N MET A 67 -6.09 -15.97 9.69
CA MET A 67 -5.26 -16.53 8.60
C MET A 67 -4.18 -15.56 8.12
N LEU A 68 -4.43 -14.25 8.21
CA LEU A 68 -3.45 -13.20 7.95
C LEU A 68 -2.43 -13.12 9.08
N ASP A 69 -2.84 -13.20 10.35
CA ASP A 69 -1.93 -13.24 11.51
C ASP A 69 -0.93 -14.38 11.40
N GLN A 70 -1.39 -15.58 11.04
CA GLN A 70 -0.53 -16.74 10.81
C GLN A 70 0.52 -16.48 9.73
N LYS A 71 0.15 -15.83 8.62
CA LYS A 71 1.09 -15.46 7.54
C LYS A 71 2.07 -14.38 7.99
N VAL A 72 1.58 -13.34 8.66
CA VAL A 72 2.43 -12.27 9.21
C VAL A 72 3.46 -12.86 10.15
N ASP A 73 3.04 -13.67 11.12
CA ASP A 73 3.93 -14.25 12.11
C ASP A 73 4.93 -15.21 11.44
N GLN A 74 4.50 -16.05 10.50
CA GLN A 74 5.39 -16.90 9.70
C GLN A 74 6.47 -16.08 8.95
N TYR A 75 6.06 -15.05 8.21
CA TYR A 75 6.98 -14.26 7.40
C TYR A 75 7.88 -13.34 8.24
N MET A 76 7.39 -12.80 9.37
CA MET A 76 8.19 -12.03 10.31
C MET A 76 9.24 -12.88 11.01
N GLN A 77 8.93 -14.13 11.37
CA GLN A 77 9.93 -15.06 11.92
C GLN A 77 10.97 -15.51 10.88
N LEU A 78 10.58 -15.64 9.61
CA LEU A 78 11.49 -16.05 8.53
C LEU A 78 12.41 -14.92 8.03
N SER A 79 11.88 -13.71 7.89
CA SER A 79 12.58 -12.58 7.24
C SER A 79 13.07 -11.50 8.20
N HIS A 80 12.49 -11.41 9.40
CA HIS A 80 12.61 -10.28 10.33
C HIS A 80 12.26 -8.91 9.69
N HIS A 81 11.52 -8.91 8.58
CA HIS A 81 11.40 -7.75 7.69
C HIS A 81 9.94 -7.28 7.54
N CYS A 82 9.57 -6.21 8.21
CA CYS A 82 8.18 -5.73 8.28
C CYS A 82 7.51 -5.42 6.93
N ALA A 83 8.20 -4.81 5.96
CA ALA A 83 7.58 -4.49 4.66
C ALA A 83 7.35 -5.73 3.77
N GLN A 84 8.34 -6.61 3.64
CA GLN A 84 8.18 -7.90 2.96
C GLN A 84 7.09 -8.77 3.61
N SER A 85 7.08 -8.92 4.94
CA SER A 85 6.10 -9.77 5.63
C SER A 85 4.66 -9.27 5.50
N SER A 86 4.44 -7.95 5.62
CA SER A 86 3.11 -7.35 5.45
C SER A 86 2.59 -7.51 4.02
N PHE A 87 3.44 -7.25 3.02
CA PHE A 87 3.10 -7.47 1.62
C PHE A 87 2.84 -8.96 1.33
N LEU A 88 3.70 -9.87 1.78
CA LEU A 88 3.54 -11.32 1.55
C LEU A 88 2.24 -11.87 2.16
N ALA A 89 1.88 -11.44 3.37
CA ALA A 89 0.64 -11.87 4.00
C ALA A 89 -0.61 -11.49 3.18
N LEU A 90 -0.66 -10.24 2.69
CA LEU A 90 -1.75 -9.77 1.82
C LEU A 90 -1.70 -10.45 0.44
N LYS A 91 -0.51 -10.49 -0.18
CA LYS A 91 -0.27 -11.11 -1.48
C LYS A 91 -0.77 -12.55 -1.51
N ASP A 92 -0.44 -13.35 -0.51
CA ASP A 92 -0.82 -14.77 -0.48
C ASP A 92 -2.25 -15.01 0.00
N GLN A 93 -2.82 -14.14 0.84
CA GLN A 93 -4.23 -14.24 1.23
C GLN A 93 -5.18 -13.87 0.09
N PHE A 94 -4.82 -12.88 -0.73
CA PHE A 94 -5.66 -12.37 -1.83
C PHE A 94 -5.19 -12.85 -3.22
N GLY A 95 -4.22 -13.77 -3.30
CA GLY A 95 -3.79 -14.36 -4.57
C GLY A 95 -3.00 -13.44 -5.50
N LEU A 96 -2.52 -12.29 -5.03
CA LEU A 96 -1.77 -11.30 -5.82
C LEU A 96 -0.47 -11.92 -6.38
N LYS A 97 -0.07 -11.43 -7.56
CA LYS A 97 1.27 -11.66 -8.14
C LYS A 97 2.24 -10.56 -7.67
N GLY A 98 3.45 -10.50 -8.24
CA GLY A 98 4.40 -9.42 -7.98
C GLY A 98 5.61 -9.86 -7.15
N GLU A 99 6.19 -11.01 -7.48
CA GLU A 99 7.35 -11.61 -6.81
C GLU A 99 8.55 -10.65 -6.77
N GLN A 100 8.71 -9.80 -7.80
CA GLN A 100 9.75 -8.77 -7.85
C GLN A 100 9.56 -7.67 -6.79
N VAL A 101 8.34 -7.44 -6.31
CA VAL A 101 8.05 -6.48 -5.23
C VAL A 101 8.74 -6.92 -3.93
N ILE A 102 8.86 -8.22 -3.66
CA ILE A 102 9.60 -8.73 -2.49
C ILE A 102 11.05 -8.25 -2.51
N LYS A 103 11.70 -8.35 -3.66
CA LYS A 103 13.08 -7.87 -3.86
C LYS A 103 13.16 -6.35 -3.73
N ALA A 104 12.21 -5.61 -4.32
CA ALA A 104 12.15 -4.16 -4.24
C ALA A 104 11.84 -3.63 -2.82
N LEU A 105 11.17 -4.42 -1.98
CA LEU A 105 10.86 -4.08 -0.59
C LEU A 105 12.06 -4.23 0.37
N THR A 106 13.15 -4.89 -0.02
CA THR A 106 14.33 -5.14 0.83
C THR A 106 14.90 -3.90 1.57
N PRO A 107 15.04 -2.71 0.94
CA PRO A 107 15.48 -1.50 1.66
C PRO A 107 14.37 -0.82 2.50
N MET A 108 13.10 -1.24 2.39
CA MET A 108 11.96 -0.50 2.95
C MET A 108 11.74 -0.55 4.48
N PRO A 109 12.45 -1.31 5.35
CA PRO A 109 12.31 -1.18 6.80
C PRO A 109 12.68 0.23 7.31
N GLY A 110 11.69 1.10 7.48
CA GLY A 110 11.96 2.53 7.76
C GLY A 110 12.75 3.21 6.63
N ILE A 111 12.49 2.78 5.39
CA ILE A 111 13.05 3.22 4.08
C ILE A 111 14.56 3.03 3.85
N ALA A 112 15.37 2.95 4.92
CA ALA A 112 16.73 2.37 4.93
C ALA A 112 17.24 2.32 6.38
N GLU A 113 16.44 1.77 7.30
CA GLU A 113 16.71 1.79 8.75
C GLU A 113 16.81 3.20 9.37
N ARG A 114 16.39 4.23 8.63
CA ARG A 114 16.49 5.66 8.99
C ARG A 114 15.34 6.18 9.86
N GLY A 115 14.34 5.36 10.15
CA GLY A 115 13.20 5.71 11.00
C GLY A 115 12.06 6.47 10.30
N GLU A 116 12.11 6.57 8.97
CA GLU A 116 11.06 7.15 8.10
C GLU A 116 9.86 6.19 7.99
N THR A 117 9.05 6.27 6.93
CA THR A 117 7.80 5.49 6.76
C THR A 117 7.95 4.03 7.17
N CYS A 118 7.09 3.58 8.08
CA CYS A 118 7.14 2.23 8.64
C CYS A 118 6.94 1.18 7.54
N GLY A 119 7.71 0.09 7.58
CA GLY A 119 7.52 -1.01 6.61
C GLY A 119 6.13 -1.65 6.70
N ALA A 120 5.48 -1.61 7.87
CA ALA A 120 4.09 -2.02 8.04
C ALA A 120 3.08 -1.11 7.29
N VAL A 121 3.48 0.09 6.87
CA VAL A 121 2.70 0.98 5.98
C VAL A 121 3.11 0.74 4.52
N THR A 122 4.41 0.68 4.23
CA THR A 122 4.93 0.51 2.87
C THR A 122 4.49 -0.81 2.22
N GLY A 123 4.54 -1.93 2.95
CA GLY A 123 4.16 -3.24 2.40
C GLY A 123 2.69 -3.32 1.96
N PRO A 124 1.70 -2.95 2.81
CA PRO A 124 0.31 -2.91 2.41
C PRO A 124 0.01 -1.89 1.33
N LEU A 125 0.67 -0.72 1.31
CA LEU A 125 0.54 0.23 0.20
C LEU A 125 0.98 -0.36 -1.14
N MET A 126 2.04 -1.18 -1.17
CA MET A 126 2.45 -1.88 -2.39
C MET A 126 1.43 -2.96 -2.80
N ALA A 127 0.86 -3.69 -1.84
CA ALA A 127 -0.18 -4.70 -2.13
C ALA A 127 -1.48 -4.06 -2.66
N MET A 128 -1.93 -2.96 -2.04
CA MET A 128 -3.07 -2.17 -2.50
C MET A 128 -2.80 -1.49 -3.85
N GLY A 129 -1.55 -1.08 -4.11
CA GLY A 129 -1.11 -0.54 -5.40
C GLY A 129 -1.24 -1.55 -6.55
N LEU A 130 -1.12 -2.85 -6.28
CA LEU A 130 -1.38 -3.92 -7.28
C LEU A 130 -2.87 -4.18 -7.54
N ILE A 131 -3.77 -3.61 -6.72
CA ILE A 131 -5.23 -3.81 -6.84
C ILE A 131 -5.90 -2.56 -7.42
N TYR A 132 -5.46 -1.36 -7.01
CA TYR A 132 -6.08 -0.09 -7.38
C TYR A 132 -5.23 0.79 -8.30
N GLY A 133 -3.96 0.45 -8.51
CA GLY A 133 -3.03 1.26 -9.30
C GLY A 133 -3.12 0.97 -10.79
N ARG A 134 -2.75 1.98 -11.61
CA ARG A 134 -2.56 1.84 -13.06
C ARG A 134 -1.28 1.06 -13.38
N ASP A 135 -1.27 0.40 -14.54
CA ASP A 135 -0.12 -0.35 -15.05
C ASP A 135 0.85 0.52 -15.91
N LEU A 136 1.82 -0.14 -16.56
CA LEU A 136 2.84 0.47 -17.42
C LEU A 136 2.29 0.98 -18.77
N HIS A 137 1.21 0.39 -19.27
CA HIS A 137 0.55 0.78 -20.52
C HIS A 137 -0.41 1.97 -20.33
N HIS A 138 -0.89 2.17 -19.11
CA HIS A 138 -1.86 3.23 -18.74
C HIS A 138 -1.24 4.30 -17.83
N LEU A 139 0.04 4.65 -17.99
CA LEU A 139 0.73 5.64 -17.13
C LEU A 139 0.15 7.07 -17.20
N ASP A 140 -0.55 7.40 -18.29
CA ASP A 140 -1.27 8.65 -18.49
C ASP A 140 -2.70 8.65 -17.90
N ASP A 141 -3.20 7.49 -17.45
CA ASP A 141 -4.46 7.42 -16.70
C ASP A 141 -4.30 8.12 -15.35
N TRP A 142 -4.81 9.35 -15.30
CA TRP A 142 -4.81 10.18 -14.10
C TRP A 142 -5.95 9.83 -13.14
N ASP A 143 -7.07 9.33 -13.66
CA ASP A 143 -8.28 9.07 -12.87
C ASP A 143 -8.06 7.82 -12.01
N THR A 144 -7.60 6.71 -12.60
CA THR A 144 -7.21 5.50 -11.85
C THR A 144 -6.11 5.81 -10.82
N TYR A 145 -5.15 6.68 -11.16
CA TYR A 145 -4.16 7.13 -10.18
C TYR A 145 -4.80 7.89 -9.01
N GLN A 146 -5.67 8.87 -9.26
CA GLN A 146 -6.34 9.61 -8.18
C GLN A 146 -7.28 8.73 -7.34
N GLU A 147 -8.01 7.82 -7.98
CA GLU A 147 -8.91 6.87 -7.32
C GLU A 147 -8.14 5.89 -6.44
N SER A 148 -6.97 5.41 -6.87
CA SER A 148 -6.06 4.58 -6.06
C SER A 148 -5.64 5.22 -4.73
N LEU A 149 -5.57 6.57 -4.68
CA LEU A 149 -5.21 7.32 -3.48
C LEU A 149 -6.32 7.38 -2.43
N VAL A 150 -7.57 7.02 -2.77
CA VAL A 150 -8.70 7.03 -1.84
C VAL A 150 -8.64 5.86 -0.85
N PRO A 151 -8.61 4.57 -1.26
CA PRO A 151 -8.50 3.46 -0.32
C PRO A 151 -7.14 3.43 0.38
N THR A 152 -6.04 3.74 -0.33
CA THR A 152 -4.69 3.77 0.26
C THR A 152 -4.50 4.93 1.23
N GLY A 153 -5.11 6.10 0.94
CA GLY A 153 -5.18 7.22 1.89
C GLY A 153 -5.96 6.84 3.15
N HIS A 154 -7.10 6.15 3.00
CA HIS A 154 -7.89 5.69 4.14
C HIS A 154 -7.14 4.66 4.99
N PHE A 155 -6.38 3.74 4.37
CA PHE A 155 -5.47 2.84 5.09
C PHE A 155 -4.46 3.62 5.96
N CYS A 156 -3.81 4.65 5.42
CA CYS A 156 -2.90 5.50 6.18
C CYS A 156 -3.61 6.22 7.33
N GLU A 157 -4.81 6.76 7.11
CA GLU A 157 -5.62 7.39 8.18
C GLU A 157 -5.94 6.41 9.33
N LEU A 158 -6.24 5.14 9.02
CA LEU A 158 -6.48 4.11 10.03
C LEU A 158 -5.20 3.75 10.79
N PHE A 159 -4.07 3.64 10.10
CA PHE A 159 -2.77 3.38 10.72
C PHE A 159 -2.34 4.54 11.64
N GLU A 160 -2.48 5.79 11.19
CA GLU A 160 -2.17 6.98 11.98
C GLU A 160 -3.12 7.16 13.16
N LYS A 161 -4.38 6.71 13.06
CA LYS A 161 -5.32 6.70 14.18
C LYS A 161 -4.92 5.71 15.28
N GLU A 162 -4.37 4.54 14.92
CA GLU A 162 -3.95 3.51 15.86
C GLU A 162 -2.57 3.79 16.47
N PHE A 163 -1.60 4.19 15.64
CA PHE A 163 -0.19 4.35 16.03
C PHE A 163 0.27 5.81 16.17
N GLY A 164 -0.61 6.78 15.93
CA GLY A 164 -0.35 8.22 16.01
C GLY A 164 0.48 8.80 14.85
N THR A 165 0.94 7.97 13.91
CA THR A 165 1.93 8.34 12.89
C THR A 165 2.15 7.21 11.88
N THR A 166 2.69 7.54 10.70
CA THR A 166 3.25 6.58 9.73
C THR A 166 4.77 6.39 9.88
N LEU A 167 5.46 7.17 10.72
CA LEU A 167 6.93 7.17 10.83
C LEU A 167 7.44 6.12 11.81
N CYS A 168 8.31 5.23 11.35
CA CYS A 168 8.86 4.10 12.09
C CYS A 168 9.50 4.50 13.43
N HIS A 169 10.21 5.63 13.49
CA HIS A 169 10.82 6.10 14.75
C HIS A 169 9.79 6.43 15.86
N LYS A 170 8.59 6.91 15.49
CA LYS A 170 7.52 7.23 16.43
C LYS A 170 6.70 5.99 16.79
N VAL A 171 6.50 5.08 15.84
CA VAL A 171 5.99 3.73 16.14
C VAL A 171 6.91 3.00 17.12
N GLN A 172 8.23 3.12 16.99
CA GLN A 172 9.20 2.58 17.96
C GLN A 172 9.07 3.24 19.33
N GLU A 173 9.00 4.58 19.41
CA GLU A 173 8.76 5.28 20.68
C GLU A 173 7.50 4.74 21.40
N GLY A 174 6.40 4.51 20.67
CA GLY A 174 5.17 3.93 21.23
C GLY A 174 5.31 2.46 21.67
N LYS A 175 5.95 1.59 20.87
CA LYS A 175 6.04 0.13 21.15
C LYS A 175 7.19 -0.29 22.07
N PHE A 176 8.24 0.53 22.17
CA PHE A 176 9.47 0.22 22.91
C PHE A 176 9.81 1.25 24.00
N GLY A 177 9.07 2.36 24.10
CA GLY A 177 9.36 3.47 25.01
C GLY A 177 10.55 4.34 24.59
N ARG A 178 11.17 4.04 23.44
CA ARG A 178 12.27 4.78 22.82
C ARG A 178 12.38 4.43 21.34
N CYS A 179 13.05 5.30 20.58
CA CYS A 179 13.57 4.94 19.26
C CYS A 179 14.96 4.29 19.41
N TYR A 180 15.30 3.41 18.46
CA TYR A 180 16.65 2.87 18.25
C TYR A 180 17.19 3.38 16.91
N ARG A 181 18.49 3.72 16.86
CA ARG A 181 19.15 4.06 15.60
C ARG A 181 19.57 2.77 14.89
N LEU A 182 18.69 2.19 14.08
CA LEU A 182 18.91 0.86 13.49
C LEU A 182 20.15 0.77 12.58
N THR A 183 20.57 1.87 11.95
CA THR A 183 21.84 1.96 11.21
C THR A 183 23.12 1.88 12.07
N ASP A 184 22.99 1.84 13.39
CA ASP A 184 24.08 1.59 14.34
C ASP A 184 24.01 0.14 14.85
N PRO A 185 25.02 -0.71 14.61
CA PRO A 185 24.98 -2.12 15.00
C PRO A 185 24.73 -2.38 16.49
N GLY A 186 25.20 -1.48 17.36
CA GLY A 186 25.01 -1.60 18.81
C GLY A 186 23.58 -1.26 19.24
N GLU A 187 22.94 -0.28 18.60
CA GLU A 187 21.51 0.01 18.80
C GLU A 187 20.61 -1.03 18.14
N LEU A 188 20.97 -1.56 16.96
CA LEU A 188 20.27 -2.67 16.30
C LEU A 188 20.26 -3.93 17.17
N GLN A 189 21.39 -4.30 17.79
CA GLN A 189 21.44 -5.43 18.73
C GLN A 189 20.52 -5.20 19.95
N LYS A 190 20.48 -3.98 20.49
CA LYS A 190 19.56 -3.65 21.61
C LYS A 190 18.09 -3.69 21.19
N PHE A 191 17.79 -3.30 19.95
CA PHE A 191 16.45 -3.39 19.37
C PHE A 191 16.01 -4.86 19.24
N GLN A 192 16.87 -5.72 18.67
CA GLN A 192 16.64 -7.17 18.60
C GLN A 192 16.41 -7.78 19.99
N ASN A 193 17.30 -7.48 20.95
CA ASN A 193 17.18 -7.96 22.33
C ASN A 193 15.94 -7.44 23.07
N ALA A 194 15.30 -6.36 22.60
CA ALA A 194 14.06 -5.81 23.15
C ALA A 194 12.78 -6.43 22.54
N GLY A 195 12.90 -7.55 21.81
CA GLY A 195 11.78 -8.26 21.20
C GLY A 195 11.33 -7.65 19.88
N ALA A 196 12.27 -7.16 19.06
CA ALA A 196 11.98 -6.49 17.78
C ALA A 196 10.96 -7.23 16.91
N THR A 197 11.19 -8.52 16.64
CA THR A 197 10.32 -9.32 15.75
C THR A 197 8.88 -9.39 16.27
N GLU A 198 8.68 -9.73 17.54
CA GLU A 198 7.36 -9.83 18.17
C GLU A 198 6.61 -8.50 18.16
N LYS A 199 7.25 -7.43 18.64
CA LYS A 199 6.64 -6.09 18.71
C LYS A 199 6.37 -5.47 17.34
N CYS A 200 7.21 -5.76 16.34
CA CYS A 200 6.95 -5.38 14.96
C CYS A 200 5.85 -6.25 14.32
N SER A 201 5.75 -7.55 14.65
CA SER A 201 4.63 -8.40 14.22
C SER A 201 3.28 -7.84 14.67
N GLU A 202 3.16 -7.33 15.90
CA GLU A 202 1.94 -6.66 16.34
C GLU A 202 1.52 -5.51 15.41
N VAL A 203 2.45 -4.61 15.09
CA VAL A 203 2.19 -3.47 14.18
C VAL A 203 1.84 -3.95 12.78
N VAL A 204 2.55 -4.97 12.29
CA VAL A 204 2.31 -5.56 10.96
C VAL A 204 0.94 -6.23 10.89
N ARG A 205 0.52 -7.01 11.90
CA ARG A 205 -0.81 -7.64 11.97
C ARG A 205 -1.91 -6.59 11.90
N SER A 206 -1.84 -5.56 12.74
CA SER A 206 -2.81 -4.44 12.73
C SER A 206 -2.90 -3.76 11.37
N ALA A 207 -1.77 -3.45 10.73
CA ALA A 207 -1.75 -2.82 9.41
C ALA A 207 -2.31 -3.74 8.31
N VAL A 208 -1.95 -5.03 8.35
CA VAL A 208 -2.46 -6.03 7.42
C VAL A 208 -3.98 -6.21 7.59
N HIS A 209 -4.53 -6.16 8.80
CA HIS A 209 -5.98 -6.17 9.02
C HIS A 209 -6.65 -4.94 8.43
N MET A 210 -6.12 -3.73 8.67
CA MET A 210 -6.66 -2.48 8.12
C MET A 210 -6.72 -2.51 6.59
N ALA A 211 -5.64 -2.96 5.93
CA ALA A 211 -5.61 -3.11 4.48
C ALA A 211 -6.54 -4.23 3.98
N ALA A 212 -6.58 -5.36 4.69
CA ALA A 212 -7.46 -6.48 4.34
C ALA A 212 -8.94 -6.12 4.42
N GLU A 213 -9.41 -5.37 5.43
CA GLU A 213 -10.80 -4.92 5.49
C GLU A 213 -11.16 -4.03 4.29
N ILE A 214 -10.26 -3.13 3.88
CA ILE A 214 -10.44 -2.27 2.69
C ILE A 214 -10.49 -3.11 1.40
N ILE A 215 -9.61 -4.11 1.26
CA ILE A 215 -9.60 -5.03 0.11
C ILE A 215 -10.87 -5.90 0.09
N LEU A 216 -11.31 -6.41 1.23
CA LEU A 216 -12.53 -7.21 1.35
C LEU A 216 -13.80 -6.41 1.02
N ASP A 217 -13.81 -5.11 1.30
CA ASP A 217 -14.94 -4.21 1.00
C ASP A 217 -14.88 -3.61 -0.41
N TYR A 218 -13.83 -3.90 -1.21
CA TYR A 218 -13.64 -3.40 -2.57
C TYR A 218 -14.74 -3.82 -3.55
N GLN A 219 -15.66 -2.92 -3.86
CA GLN A 219 -16.55 -3.05 -5.01
C GLN A 219 -15.77 -2.50 -6.22
N GLY A 220 -15.59 -3.33 -7.25
CA GLY A 220 -14.74 -3.03 -8.40
C GLY A 220 -15.11 -1.72 -9.11
N ILE A 221 -14.10 -1.12 -9.76
CA ILE A 221 -14.24 0.11 -10.58
C ILE A 221 -15.10 -0.16 -11.82
#